data_AF-A0A150WJF9-F1
#
_entry.id   AF-A0A150WJF9-F1
#
_cell.length_a   1.000
_cell.length_b   1.000
_cell.length_c   1.000
_cell.angle_alpha   90.00
_cell.angle_beta   90.00
_cell.angle_gamma   90.00
#
_symmetry.space_group_name_H-M   'P 1'
#
loop_
_entity.id
_entity.type
_entity.pdbx_description
1 polymer ?
#
loop_
_entity_poly.entity_id
_entity_poly.type
_entity_poly.pdbx_seq_one_letter_code
_entity_poly.pdbx_strand_id
1 'polypeptide(L)'
;MKFFVLLSALFVSLSAFSGWNEDFAELKKIPRDYNDAGSICEEVARLDMQRAYPGPQYKVEVGIAYADEERTIGELDIIIFDTNMNKVYKVAEVKCWKDVRGGLKKAREQRARFVSNVHSNKVLQFRSTSTGQYYEQNQFQNITEFFSIAQKGSEAVGFDVELNYSLSELKQYRKDMIRCQNRGECASPYNKKRAH
;
A
#
# COMPACT_ATOMS: atom_id res chain seq x y z
N MET A 1 29.33 -44.79 -27.05
CA MET A 1 28.94 -43.44 -27.53
C MET A 1 27.49 -43.23 -27.14
N LYS A 2 27.22 -42.40 -26.12
CA LYS A 2 26.64 -41.03 -26.24
C LYS A 2 25.37 -41.06 -27.11
N PHE A 3 24.17 -40.78 -26.60
CA PHE A 3 23.74 -39.43 -26.24
C PHE A 3 22.64 -39.45 -25.15
N PHE A 4 22.88 -38.76 -24.04
CA PHE A 4 21.84 -38.24 -23.15
C PHE A 4 21.37 -36.90 -23.76
N VAL A 5 20.10 -36.80 -24.15
CA VAL A 5 19.48 -35.52 -24.49
C VAL A 5 18.81 -34.99 -23.23
N LEU A 6 19.51 -34.09 -22.53
CA LEU A 6 18.94 -33.30 -21.44
C LEU A 6 18.13 -32.16 -22.06
N LEU A 7 16.79 -32.27 -21.99
CA LEU A 7 15.87 -31.20 -22.36
C LEU A 7 15.74 -30.25 -21.17
N SER A 8 16.66 -29.29 -21.06
CA SER A 8 16.56 -28.19 -20.10
C SER A 8 15.47 -27.22 -20.56
N ALA A 9 14.24 -27.42 -20.08
CA ALA A 9 13.19 -26.41 -20.17
C ALA A 9 13.56 -25.22 -19.28
N LEU A 10 14.11 -24.19 -19.90
CA LEU A 10 14.23 -22.85 -19.35
C LEU A 10 12.82 -22.31 -19.06
N PHE A 11 12.36 -22.49 -17.82
CA PHE A 11 11.32 -21.61 -17.27
C PHE A 11 11.94 -20.24 -17.06
N VAL A 12 12.00 -19.45 -18.14
CA VAL A 12 12.15 -18.00 -18.03
C VAL A 12 10.85 -17.50 -17.41
N SER A 13 10.84 -17.37 -16.09
CA SER A 13 9.81 -16.61 -15.39
C SER A 13 9.91 -15.17 -15.90
N LEU A 14 9.10 -14.85 -16.90
CA LEU A 14 8.85 -13.46 -17.27
C LEU A 14 8.14 -12.85 -16.07
N SER A 15 8.90 -12.17 -15.21
CA SER A 15 8.33 -11.18 -14.30
C SER A 15 7.70 -10.12 -15.19
N ALA A 16 6.43 -10.30 -15.53
CA ALA A 16 5.65 -9.30 -16.22
C ALA A 16 5.56 -8.10 -15.28
N PHE A 17 6.43 -7.11 -15.51
CA PHE A 17 6.31 -5.82 -14.88
C PHE A 17 5.01 -5.22 -15.38
N SER A 18 4.04 -5.07 -14.49
CA SER A 18 2.78 -4.42 -14.85
C SER A 18 3.09 -2.97 -15.22
N GLY A 19 2.85 -2.63 -16.48
CA GLY A 19 2.96 -1.25 -16.92
C GLY A 19 1.82 -0.41 -16.35
N TRP A 20 1.97 0.91 -16.41
CA TRP A 20 0.94 1.85 -15.93
C TRP A 20 -0.47 1.57 -16.47
N ASN A 21 -0.62 1.05 -17.69
CA ASN A 21 -1.93 0.73 -18.25
C ASN A 21 -2.70 -0.32 -17.42
N GLU A 22 -2.00 -1.33 -16.91
CA GLU A 22 -2.60 -2.40 -16.10
C GLU A 22 -2.95 -1.85 -14.71
N ASP A 23 -1.99 -1.17 -14.06
CA ASP A 23 -2.23 -0.55 -12.76
C ASP A 23 -3.38 0.47 -12.85
N PHE A 24 -3.38 1.32 -13.86
CA PHE A 24 -4.47 2.27 -14.12
C PHE A 24 -5.82 1.56 -14.21
N ALA A 25 -5.93 0.50 -15.00
CA ALA A 25 -7.17 -0.26 -15.17
C ALA A 25 -7.71 -0.81 -13.84
N GLU A 26 -6.82 -1.26 -12.93
CA GLU A 26 -7.22 -1.66 -11.58
C GLU A 26 -7.63 -0.47 -10.72
N LEU A 27 -6.85 0.60 -10.73
CA LEU A 27 -7.11 1.81 -9.94
C LEU A 27 -8.41 2.51 -10.33
N LYS A 28 -8.87 2.40 -11.59
CA LYS A 28 -10.16 2.97 -12.05
C LYS A 28 -11.35 2.53 -11.20
N LYS A 29 -11.28 1.33 -10.62
CA LYS A 29 -12.38 0.71 -9.88
C LYS A 29 -12.43 1.15 -8.42
N ILE A 30 -11.39 1.83 -7.93
CA ILE A 30 -11.20 2.14 -6.51
C ILE A 30 -11.75 3.54 -6.20
N PRO A 31 -12.72 3.68 -5.28
CA PRO A 31 -13.28 4.98 -4.90
C PRO A 31 -12.36 5.72 -3.91
N ARG A 32 -11.11 5.98 -4.29
CA ARG A 32 -10.10 6.72 -3.49
C ARG A 32 -10.09 8.21 -3.86
N ASP A 33 -9.84 9.09 -2.90
CA ASP A 33 -9.62 10.51 -3.21
C ASP A 33 -8.18 10.73 -3.68
N TYR A 34 -7.99 10.87 -4.99
CA TYR A 34 -6.66 11.12 -5.55
C TYR A 34 -6.21 12.59 -5.46
N ASN A 35 -7.04 13.48 -4.88
CA ASN A 35 -6.60 14.85 -4.58
C ASN A 35 -5.62 14.90 -3.40
N ASP A 36 -5.58 13.89 -2.53
CA ASP A 36 -4.45 13.73 -1.62
C ASP A 36 -3.18 13.33 -2.40
N ALA A 37 -2.04 13.92 -2.05
CA ALA A 37 -0.79 13.68 -2.75
C ALA A 37 -0.19 12.30 -2.48
N GLY A 38 -0.46 11.71 -1.30
CA GLY A 38 0.04 10.39 -0.90
C GLY A 38 -0.75 9.24 -1.53
N SER A 39 -2.06 9.43 -1.70
CA SER A 39 -3.01 8.41 -2.19
C SER A 39 -2.55 7.58 -3.39
N ILE A 40 -1.98 8.19 -4.44
CA ILE A 40 -1.54 7.45 -5.63
C ILE A 40 -0.44 6.44 -5.29
N CYS A 41 0.44 6.80 -4.37
CA CYS A 41 1.56 5.96 -3.99
C CYS A 41 1.13 4.80 -3.10
N GLU A 42 0.21 5.07 -2.18
CA GLU A 42 -0.41 4.03 -1.36
C GLU A 42 -1.16 3.02 -2.23
N GLU A 43 -1.92 3.48 -3.22
CA GLU A 43 -2.70 2.59 -4.08
C GLU A 43 -1.82 1.79 -5.04
N VAL A 44 -0.75 2.37 -5.60
CA VAL A 44 0.24 1.61 -6.37
C VAL A 44 0.96 0.60 -5.46
N ALA A 45 1.38 1.01 -4.26
CA ALA A 45 1.97 0.10 -3.29
C ALA A 45 1.03 -1.06 -2.93
N ARG A 46 -0.27 -0.80 -2.81
CA ARG A 46 -1.29 -1.84 -2.58
C ARG A 46 -1.29 -2.86 -3.71
N LEU A 47 -1.26 -2.42 -4.97
CA LEU A 47 -1.20 -3.33 -6.12
C LEU A 47 0.07 -4.18 -6.11
N ASP A 48 1.24 -3.56 -5.86
CA ASP A 48 2.51 -4.28 -5.73
C ASP A 48 2.47 -5.31 -4.60
N MET A 49 1.92 -4.94 -3.44
CA MET A 49 1.80 -5.85 -2.30
C MET A 49 0.75 -6.93 -2.52
N GLN A 50 -0.34 -6.68 -3.25
CA GLN A 50 -1.31 -7.72 -3.62
C GLN A 50 -0.69 -8.75 -4.56
N ARG A 51 0.20 -8.34 -5.45
CA ARG A 51 0.97 -9.25 -6.31
C ARG A 51 1.97 -10.09 -5.50
N ALA A 52 2.67 -9.47 -4.54
CA ALA A 52 3.66 -10.15 -3.69
C ALA A 52 3.03 -11.04 -2.61
N TYR A 53 1.85 -10.67 -2.11
CA TYR A 53 1.10 -11.35 -1.05
C TYR A 53 -0.32 -11.67 -1.56
N PRO A 54 -0.47 -12.68 -2.42
CA PRO A 54 -1.75 -12.99 -3.05
C PRO A 54 -2.74 -13.64 -2.07
N GLY A 55 -4.02 -13.42 -2.33
CA GLY A 55 -5.09 -14.20 -1.70
C GLY A 55 -5.10 -15.66 -2.16
N PRO A 56 -5.78 -16.57 -1.43
CA PRO A 56 -6.60 -16.28 -0.25
C PRO A 56 -5.80 -16.19 1.06
N GLN A 57 -4.50 -16.53 1.05
CA GLN A 57 -3.67 -16.54 2.26
C GLN A 57 -3.44 -15.15 2.84
N TYR A 58 -3.33 -14.13 1.98
CA TYR A 58 -3.08 -12.77 2.41
C TYR A 58 -4.21 -11.83 2.00
N LYS A 59 -4.45 -10.83 2.85
CA LYS A 59 -5.33 -9.70 2.55
C LYS A 59 -4.54 -8.42 2.74
N VAL A 60 -4.44 -7.62 1.68
CA VAL A 60 -3.74 -6.33 1.70
C VAL A 60 -4.77 -5.22 1.80
N GLU A 61 -4.63 -4.39 2.83
CA GLU A 61 -5.45 -3.22 3.12
C GLU A 61 -4.62 -1.93 3.02
N VAL A 62 -5.27 -0.84 2.64
CA VAL A 62 -4.71 0.51 2.63
C VAL A 62 -5.44 1.36 3.65
N GLY A 63 -4.67 2.16 4.41
CA GLY A 63 -5.21 3.20 5.26
C GLY A 63 -6.05 2.64 6.41
N ILE A 64 -5.38 2.20 7.48
CA ILE A 64 -6.03 1.87 8.75
C ILE A 64 -5.64 2.92 9.79
N ALA A 65 -6.61 3.73 10.18
CA ALA A 65 -6.46 4.67 11.28
C ALA A 65 -6.51 3.92 12.62
N TYR A 66 -5.70 4.38 13.57
CA TYR A 66 -5.74 3.92 14.96
C TYR A 66 -5.89 5.09 15.93
N ALA A 67 -6.74 4.89 16.94
CA ALA A 67 -7.17 5.91 17.89
C ALA A 67 -7.23 5.35 19.31
N ASP A 68 -7.05 6.21 20.30
CA ASP A 68 -7.50 5.95 21.67
C ASP A 68 -8.85 6.66 21.93
N GLU A 69 -9.31 6.65 23.18
CA GLU A 69 -10.58 7.29 23.57
C GLU A 69 -10.59 8.81 23.35
N GLU A 70 -9.41 9.44 23.29
CA GLU A 70 -9.30 10.90 23.20
C GLU A 70 -9.21 11.37 21.75
N ARG A 71 -8.46 10.64 20.91
CA ARG A 71 -8.12 11.11 19.56
C ARG A 71 -7.61 10.03 18.63
N THR A 72 -7.61 10.35 17.33
CA THR A 72 -6.80 9.65 16.33
C THR A 72 -5.31 9.88 16.61
N ILE A 73 -4.54 8.79 16.68
CA ILE A 73 -3.10 8.81 16.96
C ILE A 73 -2.29 8.73 15.65
N GLY A 74 -2.78 7.98 14.67
CA GLY A 74 -2.15 7.87 13.36
C GLY A 74 -2.92 6.99 12.39
N GLU A 75 -2.33 6.81 11.21
CA GLU A 75 -2.80 5.94 10.14
C GLU A 75 -1.63 5.08 9.68
N LEU A 76 -1.92 3.83 9.32
CA LEU A 76 -1.01 2.88 8.72
C LEU A 76 -1.31 2.81 7.21
N ASP A 77 -0.27 2.94 6.39
CA ASP A 77 -0.43 3.09 4.94
C ASP A 77 -0.78 1.74 4.28
N ILE A 78 0.03 0.69 4.47
CA ILE A 78 -0.22 -0.68 3.98
C ILE A 78 -0.23 -1.67 5.13
N ILE A 79 -1.24 -2.54 5.15
CA ILE A 79 -1.40 -3.60 6.16
C ILE A 79 -1.62 -4.92 5.44
N ILE A 80 -0.76 -5.90 5.73
CA ILE A 80 -0.86 -7.25 5.17
C ILE A 80 -1.33 -8.16 6.29
N PHE A 81 -2.55 -8.67 6.18
CA PHE A 81 -3.09 -9.69 7.07
C PHE A 81 -2.77 -11.08 6.54
N ASP A 82 -2.38 -11.98 7.43
CA ASP A 82 -2.43 -13.43 7.18
C ASP A 82 -3.81 -13.94 7.60
N THR A 83 -4.55 -14.49 6.65
CA THR A 83 -5.94 -14.91 6.87
C THR A 83 -6.06 -16.20 7.69
N ASN A 84 -5.03 -17.06 7.67
CA ASN A 84 -5.01 -18.28 8.48
C ASN A 84 -4.80 -17.97 9.95
N MET A 85 -3.92 -17.01 10.26
CA MET A 85 -3.68 -16.56 11.63
C MET A 85 -4.74 -15.55 12.12
N ASN A 86 -5.48 -14.94 11.18
CA ASN A 86 -6.32 -13.77 11.43
C ASN A 86 -5.55 -12.66 12.17
N LYS A 87 -4.29 -12.41 11.76
CA LYS A 87 -3.37 -11.42 12.35
C LYS A 87 -2.75 -10.56 11.26
N VAL A 88 -2.33 -9.36 11.64
CA VAL A 88 -1.42 -8.55 10.82
C VAL A 88 -0.08 -9.25 10.77
N TYR A 89 0.33 -9.61 9.55
CA TYR A 89 1.63 -10.20 9.28
C TYR A 89 2.69 -9.12 9.10
N LYS A 90 2.41 -8.09 8.29
CA LYS A 90 3.33 -6.97 8.05
C LYS A 90 2.61 -5.64 7.97
N VAL A 91 3.34 -4.57 8.28
CA VAL A 91 2.91 -3.18 8.08
C VAL A 91 3.96 -2.42 7.28
N ALA A 92 3.53 -1.61 6.32
CA ALA A 92 4.40 -0.75 5.53
C ALA A 92 3.99 0.72 5.62
N GLU A 93 4.99 1.60 5.69
CA GLU A 93 4.84 3.04 5.55
C GLU A 93 5.26 3.45 4.13
N VAL A 94 4.39 4.13 3.40
CA VAL A 94 4.61 4.56 2.02
C VAL A 94 4.94 6.04 1.98
N LYS A 95 6.05 6.43 1.31
CA LYS A 95 6.46 7.84 1.23
C LYS A 95 6.96 8.22 -0.16
N CYS A 96 6.11 8.93 -0.91
CA CYS A 96 6.49 9.53 -2.18
C CYS A 96 6.94 10.99 -2.06
N TRP A 97 8.23 11.20 -1.80
CA TRP A 97 8.74 12.51 -1.37
C TRP A 97 9.89 12.99 -2.25
N LYS A 98 9.93 14.31 -2.53
CA LYS A 98 11.04 14.94 -3.27
C LYS A 98 12.35 14.80 -2.49
N ASP A 99 12.29 15.04 -1.17
CA ASP A 99 13.37 14.70 -0.26
C ASP A 99 13.18 13.28 0.25
N VAL A 100 13.87 12.34 -0.38
CA VAL A 100 13.79 10.90 -0.06
C VAL A 100 14.27 10.62 1.37
N ARG A 101 15.34 11.29 1.82
CA ARG A 101 15.87 11.11 3.18
C ARG A 101 14.86 11.61 4.23
N GLY A 102 14.24 12.76 3.96
CA GLY A 102 13.14 13.28 4.77
C GLY A 102 11.95 12.32 4.84
N GLY A 103 11.57 11.73 3.69
CA GLY A 103 10.54 10.70 3.62
C GLY A 103 10.85 9.48 4.49
N LEU A 104 12.09 8.95 4.40
CA LEU A 104 12.51 7.80 5.22
C LEU A 104 12.46 8.11 6.71
N LYS A 105 12.91 9.30 7.11
CA LYS A 105 12.81 9.76 8.51
C LYS A 105 11.36 9.77 8.98
N LYS A 106 10.42 10.23 8.14
CA LYS A 106 8.98 10.23 8.46
C LYS A 106 8.39 8.83 8.59
N ALA A 107 8.72 7.92 7.68
CA ALA A 107 8.31 6.51 7.79
C ALA A 107 8.78 5.89 9.13
N ARG A 108 10.04 6.14 9.52
CA ARG A 108 10.58 5.67 10.81
C ARG A 108 9.87 6.29 12.01
N GLU A 109 9.56 7.58 11.97
CA GLU A 109 8.78 8.27 13.02
C GLU A 109 7.37 7.68 13.16
N GLN A 110 6.68 7.38 12.06
CA GLN A 110 5.35 6.78 12.08
C GLN A 110 5.37 5.36 12.63
N ARG A 111 6.32 4.53 12.19
CA ARG A 111 6.57 3.20 12.77
C ARG A 111 6.81 3.29 14.27
N ALA A 112 7.72 4.16 14.71
CA ALA A 112 8.05 4.30 16.14
C ALA A 112 6.82 4.72 16.96
N ARG A 113 6.00 5.64 16.43
CA ARG A 113 4.74 6.05 17.06
C ARG A 113 3.75 4.89 17.17
N PHE A 114 3.56 4.12 16.11
CA PHE A 114 2.65 2.99 16.13
C PHE A 114 3.11 1.91 17.12
N VAL A 115 4.38 1.48 17.03
CA VAL A 115 4.97 0.47 17.92
C VAL A 115 4.87 0.87 19.40
N SER A 116 5.12 2.14 19.71
CA SER A 116 4.98 2.64 21.08
C SER A 116 3.54 2.53 21.62
N ASN A 117 2.54 2.81 20.78
CA ASN A 117 1.14 2.75 21.18
C ASN A 117 0.61 1.31 21.26
N VAL A 118 0.94 0.45 20.30
CA VAL A 118 0.43 -0.94 20.28
C VAL A 118 1.01 -1.79 21.41
N HIS A 119 2.20 -1.45 21.92
CA HIS A 119 2.80 -2.05 23.11
C HIS A 119 2.44 -1.35 24.42
N SER A 120 1.65 -0.28 24.37
CA SER A 120 1.13 0.35 25.58
C SER A 120 -0.08 -0.44 26.11
N ASN A 121 -0.45 -0.21 27.37
CA ASN A 121 -1.68 -0.78 27.95
C ASN A 121 -2.95 -0.05 27.52
N LYS A 122 -2.87 0.89 26.56
CA LYS A 122 -4.04 1.62 26.06
C LYS A 122 -4.95 0.70 25.24
N VAL A 123 -6.26 0.90 25.38
CA VAL A 123 -7.23 0.36 24.44
C VAL A 123 -7.15 1.17 23.15
N LEU A 124 -6.93 0.48 22.04
CA LEU A 124 -6.83 1.09 20.72
C LEU A 124 -7.96 0.60 19.83
N GLN A 125 -8.55 1.52 19.07
CA GLN A 125 -9.51 1.21 18.02
C GLN A 125 -8.84 1.31 16.66
N PHE A 126 -9.12 0.35 15.78
CA PHE A 126 -8.58 0.30 14.42
C PHE A 126 -9.72 0.35 13.41
N ARG A 127 -9.61 1.24 12.42
CA ARG A 127 -10.66 1.46 11.42
C ARG A 127 -10.08 1.76 10.04
N SER A 128 -10.57 1.08 9.02
CA SER A 128 -10.27 1.40 7.62
C SER A 128 -10.77 2.81 7.29
N THR A 129 -9.89 3.65 6.74
CA THR A 129 -10.23 5.03 6.36
C THR A 129 -11.06 5.09 5.08
N SER A 130 -11.04 4.03 4.27
CA SER A 130 -11.80 3.91 3.02
C SER A 130 -13.19 3.28 3.21
N THR A 131 -13.28 2.17 3.95
CA THR A 131 -14.53 1.40 4.10
C THR A 131 -15.26 1.67 5.42
N GLY A 132 -14.55 2.21 6.41
CA GLY A 132 -15.07 2.36 7.76
C GLY A 132 -15.13 1.07 8.56
N GLN A 133 -14.70 -0.08 8.00
CA GLN A 133 -14.62 -1.36 8.70
C GLN A 133 -13.71 -1.25 9.93
N TYR A 134 -14.16 -1.82 11.06
CA TYR A 134 -13.37 -1.94 12.28
C TYR A 134 -12.55 -3.24 12.31
N TYR A 135 -11.42 -3.18 12.99
CA TYR A 135 -10.52 -4.31 13.21
C TYR A 135 -10.25 -4.48 14.71
N GLU A 136 -10.00 -5.72 15.13
CA GLU A 136 -9.72 -6.01 16.53
C GLU A 136 -8.28 -5.64 16.88
N GLN A 137 -8.06 -4.99 18.03
CA GLN A 137 -6.72 -4.64 18.51
C GLN A 137 -5.79 -5.86 18.60
N ASN A 138 -6.33 -7.04 18.93
CA ASN A 138 -5.55 -8.27 19.01
C ASN A 138 -4.89 -8.64 17.65
N GLN A 139 -5.43 -8.17 16.52
CA GLN A 139 -4.89 -8.47 15.19
C GLN A 139 -3.56 -7.76 14.96
N PHE A 140 -3.33 -6.65 15.68
CA PHE A 140 -2.14 -5.81 15.58
C PHE A 140 -1.09 -6.10 16.66
N GLN A 141 -1.31 -7.11 17.51
CA GLN A 141 -0.33 -7.53 18.51
C GLN A 141 0.77 -8.39 17.86
N ASN A 142 2.00 -8.27 18.38
CA ASN A 142 3.16 -9.06 17.95
C ASN A 142 3.55 -8.92 16.48
N ILE A 143 3.28 -7.76 15.86
CA ILE A 143 3.81 -7.44 14.53
C ILE A 143 5.33 -7.33 14.64
N THR A 144 6.05 -8.23 13.97
CA THR A 144 7.52 -8.23 13.97
C THR A 144 8.11 -7.62 12.70
N GLU A 145 7.31 -7.54 11.64
CA GLU A 145 7.74 -7.10 10.32
C GLU A 145 7.15 -5.74 9.96
N PHE A 146 8.03 -4.73 9.94
CA PHE A 146 7.74 -3.38 9.47
C PHE A 146 8.75 -2.99 8.41
N PHE A 147 8.25 -2.43 7.33
CA PHE A 147 9.08 -2.00 6.21
C PHE A 147 8.58 -0.68 5.64
N SER A 148 9.34 -0.11 4.73
CA SER A 148 9.09 1.19 4.13
C SER A 148 9.14 1.09 2.61
N ILE A 149 8.19 1.77 1.96
CA ILE A 149 8.03 1.76 0.50
C ILE A 149 8.12 3.19 -0.01
N ALA A 150 8.87 3.42 -1.09
CA ALA A 150 8.93 4.73 -1.74
C ALA A 150 9.14 4.61 -3.26
N GLN A 151 9.15 5.75 -3.95
CA GLN A 151 9.35 5.77 -5.40
C GLN A 151 10.68 5.12 -5.82
N LYS A 152 10.75 4.70 -7.09
CA LYS A 152 11.99 4.22 -7.73
C LYS A 152 13.20 5.11 -7.42
N GLY A 153 14.32 4.47 -7.06
CA GLY A 153 15.57 5.08 -6.61
C GLY A 153 15.67 5.34 -5.09
N SER A 154 14.68 4.94 -4.29
CA SER A 154 14.67 5.13 -2.83
C SER A 154 15.45 4.10 -2.01
N GLU A 155 15.67 2.88 -2.50
CA GLU A 155 16.46 1.83 -1.81
C GLU A 155 17.90 2.30 -1.57
N ALA A 156 18.48 3.06 -2.51
CA ALA A 156 19.79 3.68 -2.36
C ALA A 156 19.90 4.62 -1.14
N VAL A 157 18.76 5.04 -0.57
CA VAL A 157 18.66 5.90 0.60
C VAL A 157 18.25 5.11 1.86
N GLY A 158 17.93 3.82 1.72
CA GLY A 158 17.62 2.91 2.82
C GLY A 158 16.13 2.65 3.05
N PHE A 159 15.28 2.86 2.04
CA PHE A 159 13.95 2.24 2.01
C PHE A 159 14.08 0.74 1.74
N ASP A 160 13.09 -0.03 2.19
CA ASP A 160 13.13 -1.50 2.10
C ASP A 160 12.62 -2.01 0.75
N VAL A 161 11.68 -1.27 0.13
CA VAL A 161 11.06 -1.63 -1.15
C VAL A 161 10.88 -0.38 -2.01
N GLU A 162 11.23 -0.48 -3.29
CA GLU A 162 10.89 0.51 -4.30
C GLU A 162 9.60 0.19 -5.07
N LEU A 163 8.82 1.23 -5.34
CA LEU A 163 7.78 1.21 -6.38
C LEU A 163 8.44 1.20 -7.76
N ASN A 164 7.76 0.60 -8.75
CA ASN A 164 8.24 0.54 -10.13
C ASN A 164 8.36 1.91 -10.83
N TYR A 165 7.82 2.98 -10.22
CA TYR A 165 7.69 4.29 -10.82
C TYR A 165 8.48 5.37 -10.06
N SER A 166 9.01 6.32 -10.82
CA SER A 166 9.62 7.54 -10.29
C SER A 166 8.59 8.48 -9.67
N LEU A 167 9.06 9.43 -8.86
CA LEU A 167 8.18 10.47 -8.29
C LEU A 167 7.48 11.31 -9.37
N SER A 168 8.14 11.57 -10.49
CA SER A 168 7.55 12.32 -11.63
C SER A 168 6.40 11.56 -12.28
N GLU A 169 6.58 10.25 -12.49
CA GLU A 169 5.54 9.39 -13.06
C GLU A 169 4.34 9.29 -12.11
N LEU A 170 4.56 9.01 -10.83
CA LEU A 170 3.50 8.92 -9.82
C LEU A 170 2.69 10.23 -9.72
N LYS A 171 3.35 11.39 -9.83
CA LYS A 171 2.66 12.68 -9.90
C LYS A 171 1.83 12.86 -11.17
N GLN A 172 2.30 12.34 -12.30
CA GLN A 172 1.53 12.38 -13.56
C GLN A 172 0.33 11.43 -13.48
N TYR A 173 0.53 10.21 -13.00
CA TYR A 173 -0.50 9.20 -12.80
C TYR A 173 -1.60 9.66 -11.86
N ARG A 174 -1.25 10.37 -10.78
CA ARG A 174 -2.23 11.06 -9.93
C ARG A 174 -3.12 12.02 -10.72
N LYS A 175 -2.54 12.84 -11.60
CA LYS A 175 -3.32 13.77 -12.44
C LYS A 175 -4.23 13.02 -13.41
N ASP A 176 -3.78 11.88 -13.92
CA ASP A 176 -4.58 11.05 -14.82
C ASP A 176 -5.78 10.44 -14.08
N MET A 177 -5.59 9.96 -12.84
CA MET A 177 -6.67 9.48 -11.97
C MET A 177 -7.69 10.59 -11.63
N ILE A 178 -7.21 11.78 -11.23
CA ILE A 178 -8.09 12.93 -10.95
C ILE A 178 -8.90 13.30 -12.20
N ARG A 179 -8.27 13.32 -13.39
CA ARG A 179 -8.95 13.61 -14.65
C ARG A 179 -10.02 12.57 -14.96
N CYS A 180 -9.70 11.30 -14.77
CA CYS A 180 -10.64 10.19 -14.97
C CYS A 180 -11.87 10.30 -14.03
N GLN A 181 -11.66 10.62 -12.75
CA GLN A 181 -12.74 10.89 -11.79
C GLN A 181 -13.57 12.14 -12.15
N ASN A 182 -12.92 13.17 -12.71
CA ASN A 182 -13.60 14.37 -13.16
C ASN A 182 -14.53 14.11 -14.34
N ARG A 183 -14.10 13.26 -15.28
CA ARG A 183 -14.91 12.81 -16.43
C ARG A 183 -16.02 11.83 -16.05
N GLY A 184 -15.88 11.12 -14.93
CA GLY A 184 -16.82 10.08 -14.49
C GLY A 184 -16.47 8.69 -15.03
N GLU A 185 -15.22 8.50 -15.49
CA GLU A 185 -14.70 7.25 -16.04
C GLU A 185 -14.07 6.34 -14.96
N CYS A 186 -13.83 6.89 -13.77
CA CYS A 186 -13.27 6.23 -12.59
C CYS A 186 -14.21 6.35 -11.40
N ALA A 187 -14.19 5.35 -10.53
CA ALA A 187 -14.83 5.42 -9.23
C ALA A 187 -14.31 6.62 -8.43
N SER A 188 -15.21 7.30 -7.72
CA SER A 188 -14.92 8.50 -6.93
C SER A 188 -15.53 8.31 -5.54
N PRO A 189 -14.82 8.67 -4.45
CA PRO A 189 -15.38 8.62 -3.10
C PRO A 189 -16.56 9.59 -2.95
N TYR A 190 -16.56 10.66 -3.74
CA TYR A 190 -17.67 11.59 -3.82
C TYR A 190 -18.67 11.06 -4.84
N ASN A 191 -19.83 10.61 -4.37
CA ASN A 191 -20.98 10.29 -5.22
C ASN A 191 -21.35 11.53 -6.03
N LYS A 192 -20.94 11.57 -7.30
CA LYS A 192 -21.55 12.50 -8.26
C LYS A 192 -22.92 11.94 -8.59
N LYS A 193 -23.94 12.27 -7.77
CA LYS A 193 -25.31 12.34 -8.26
C LYS A 193 -25.32 13.39 -9.37
N ARG A 194 -24.98 13.00 -10.61
CA ARG A 194 -25.27 13.84 -11.78
C ARG A 194 -26.78 13.73 -11.98
N ALA A 195 -27.49 14.72 -11.44
CA ALA A 195 -28.82 15.05 -11.92
C ALA A 195 -28.71 15.24 -13.43
N HIS A 196 -29.46 14.41 -14.17
CA HIS A 196 -29.78 14.65 -15.57
C HIS A 196 -30.77 15.80 -15.67
#